data_AF-A0A970C249-F1
#
_entry.id   AF-A0A970C249-F1
#
_cell.length_a   1.000
_cell.length_b   1.000
_cell.length_c   1.000
_cell.angle_alpha   90.00
_cell.angle_beta   90.00
_cell.angle_gamma   90.00
#
_symmetry.space_group_name_H-M   'P 1'
#
loop_
_entity.id
_entity.type
_entity.pdbx_description
1 polymer ?
#
loop_
_entity_poly.entity_id
_entity_poly.type
_entity_poly.pdbx_seq_one_letter_code
_entity_poly.pdbx_strand_id
1 'polypeptide(L)'
;MSRIVSSLILSIAMIPLTFGVWGVTAWLVALGYKDSSDFSWDFYAVMHIIATLVTLAFVYLYWLAVWRSTVRWTRSRAIRTLLAAAGTCGAGALVVLAMSSDDMGGFVGATTLGAFIAGLGWVVATTVLWRETTVEKAQRLRTAVGGGGGYVGPLLCPMCGYDMRGLLQARCPECGAEYTLDALLTANVEGIEPRRGTAAAE
;
A
#
# COMPACT_ATOMS: atom_id res chain seq x y z
N MET A 1 14.93 -7.06 9.51
CA MET A 1 13.49 -6.85 9.21
C MET A 1 13.39 -6.47 7.74
N SER A 2 12.59 -7.20 6.93
CA SER A 2 12.51 -6.92 5.49
C SER A 2 11.83 -5.57 5.25
N ARG A 3 12.22 -4.86 4.17
CA ARG A 3 11.64 -3.55 3.83
C ARG A 3 10.10 -3.60 3.73
N ILE A 4 9.57 -4.72 3.25
CA ILE A 4 8.13 -4.96 3.12
C ILE A 4 7.45 -4.95 4.49
N VAL A 5 8.03 -5.62 5.49
CA VAL A 5 7.46 -5.64 6.85
C VAL A 5 7.43 -4.22 7.44
N SER A 6 8.50 -3.44 7.27
CA SER A 6 8.52 -2.04 7.71
C SER A 6 7.45 -1.18 7.01
N SER A 7 7.28 -1.31 5.69
CA SER A 7 6.22 -0.60 4.95
C SER A 7 4.82 -0.99 5.40
N LEU A 8 4.58 -2.26 5.77
CA LEU A 8 3.29 -2.71 6.30
C LEU A 8 3.00 -2.12 7.68
N ILE A 9 3.99 -2.12 8.59
CA ILE A 9 3.86 -1.50 9.91
C ILE A 9 3.58 0.01 9.77
N LEU A 10 4.32 0.70 8.91
CA LEU A 10 4.09 2.12 8.64
C LEU A 10 2.72 2.40 8.01
N SER A 11 2.21 1.49 7.17
CA SER A 11 0.86 1.60 6.61
C SER A 11 -0.22 1.49 7.68
N ILE A 12 -0.06 0.60 8.67
CA ILE A 12 -0.98 0.47 9.81
C ILE A 12 -0.92 1.73 10.68
N ALA A 13 0.29 2.26 10.92
CA ALA A 13 0.50 3.48 11.69
C ALA A 13 -0.15 4.72 11.06
N MET A 14 -0.48 4.70 9.76
CA MET A 14 -1.15 5.80 9.08
C MET A 14 -2.51 6.15 9.73
N ILE A 15 -3.25 5.16 10.23
CA ILE A 15 -4.58 5.37 10.81
C ILE A 15 -4.52 6.32 12.03
N PRO A 16 -3.79 5.99 13.13
CA PRO A 16 -3.71 6.89 14.27
C PRO A 16 -3.04 8.22 13.93
N LEU A 17 -2.05 8.23 13.02
CA LEU A 17 -1.41 9.47 12.58
C LEU A 17 -2.39 10.41 11.86
N THR A 18 -3.32 9.87 11.07
CA THR A 18 -4.33 10.65 10.36
C THR A 18 -5.23 11.39 11.35
N PHE A 19 -5.69 10.73 12.42
CA PHE A 19 -6.45 11.37 13.49
C PHE A 19 -5.64 12.42 14.25
N GLY A 20 -4.35 12.12 14.53
CA GLY A 20 -3.44 13.05 15.17
C GLY A 20 -3.22 14.34 14.36
N VAL A 21 -2.98 14.21 13.05
CA VAL A 21 -2.81 15.34 12.13
C VAL A 21 -4.09 16.18 12.07
N TRP A 22 -5.25 15.53 11.98
CA TRP A 22 -6.54 16.25 11.98
C TRP A 22 -6.73 17.04 13.27
N GLY A 23 -6.54 16.40 14.42
CA GLY A 23 -6.72 17.03 15.74
C GLY A 23 -5.75 18.19 15.99
N VAL A 24 -4.46 18.01 15.66
CA VAL A 24 -3.47 19.08 15.77
C VAL A 24 -3.80 20.24 14.83
N THR A 25 -4.23 19.96 13.60
CA THR A 25 -4.58 21.02 12.64
C THR A 25 -5.81 21.81 13.11
N ALA A 26 -6.86 21.11 13.56
CA ALA A 26 -8.05 21.75 14.11
C ALA A 26 -7.71 22.61 15.34
N TRP A 27 -6.86 22.10 16.24
CA TRP A 27 -6.39 22.84 17.42
C TRP A 27 -5.57 24.09 17.05
N LEU A 28 -4.65 23.99 16.08
CA LEU A 28 -3.85 25.14 15.62
C LEU A 28 -4.73 26.24 14.99
N VAL A 29 -5.73 25.86 14.20
CA VAL A 29 -6.69 26.82 13.63
C VAL A 29 -7.53 27.46 14.75
N ALA A 30 -7.96 26.68 15.73
CA ALA A 30 -8.68 27.20 16.90
C ALA A 30 -7.84 28.19 17.73
N LEU A 31 -6.54 27.94 17.91
CA LEU A 31 -5.65 28.87 18.61
C LEU A 31 -5.53 30.22 17.90
N GLY A 32 -5.53 30.23 16.56
CA GLY A 32 -5.47 31.47 15.78
C GLY A 32 -6.68 32.39 15.95
N TYR A 33 -7.79 31.86 16.48
CA TYR A 33 -9.06 32.57 16.66
C TYR A 33 -9.44 32.75 18.14
N LYS A 34 -8.51 32.50 19.06
CA LYS A 34 -8.77 32.53 20.50
C LYS A 34 -9.32 33.87 21.01
N ASP A 35 -8.99 34.98 20.36
CA ASP A 35 -9.39 36.33 20.79
C ASP A 35 -10.61 36.89 20.03
N SER A 36 -11.15 36.15 19.05
CA SER A 36 -12.39 36.57 18.39
C SER A 36 -13.59 36.13 19.23
N SER A 37 -14.34 37.09 19.76
CA SER A 37 -15.69 36.86 20.33
C SER A 37 -16.66 36.25 19.31
N ASP A 38 -16.32 36.33 18.02
CA ASP A 38 -17.12 35.89 16.89
C ASP A 38 -16.90 34.42 16.56
N PHE A 39 -17.11 33.57 17.57
CA PHE A 39 -17.14 32.13 17.36
C PHE A 39 -18.44 31.74 16.64
N SER A 40 -18.44 31.95 15.33
CA SER A 40 -19.57 31.71 14.45
C SER A 40 -19.54 30.29 13.86
N TRP A 41 -20.66 29.89 13.26
CA TRP A 41 -20.75 28.64 12.50
C TRP A 41 -19.78 28.64 11.31
N ASP A 42 -19.57 29.78 10.65
CA ASP A 42 -18.63 29.89 9.54
C ASP A 42 -17.20 29.54 9.96
N PHE A 43 -16.81 29.91 11.18
CA PHE A 43 -15.50 29.56 11.73
C PHE A 43 -15.31 28.04 11.83
N TYR A 44 -16.30 27.31 12.37
CA TYR A 44 -16.26 25.86 12.47
C TYR A 44 -16.16 25.18 11.10
N ALA A 45 -16.93 25.64 10.12
CA ALA A 45 -16.88 25.11 8.77
C ALA A 45 -15.49 25.29 8.16
N VAL A 46 -14.90 26.48 8.26
CA VAL A 46 -13.55 26.77 7.75
C VAL A 46 -12.49 25.92 8.45
N MET A 47 -12.53 25.85 9.78
CA MET A 47 -11.61 25.01 10.57
C MET A 47 -11.67 23.55 10.12
N HIS A 48 -12.89 23.01 9.97
CA HIS A 48 -13.11 21.63 9.57
C HIS A 48 -12.62 21.36 8.15
N ILE A 49 -12.87 22.27 7.20
CA ILE A 49 -12.35 22.17 5.82
C ILE A 49 -10.82 22.16 5.83
N ILE A 50 -10.17 23.10 6.52
CA ILE A 50 -8.70 23.19 6.58
C ILE A 50 -8.12 21.90 7.18
N ALA A 51 -8.62 21.48 8.34
CA ALA A 51 -8.17 20.25 9.00
C ALA A 51 -8.33 19.03 8.09
N THR A 52 -9.44 18.94 7.38
CA THR A 52 -9.74 17.86 6.44
C THR A 52 -8.80 17.86 5.23
N LEU A 53 -8.55 19.03 4.62
CA LEU A 53 -7.66 19.15 3.46
C LEU A 53 -6.20 18.82 3.83
N VAL A 54 -5.72 19.32 4.97
CA VAL A 54 -4.37 19.01 5.47
C VAL A 54 -4.23 17.52 5.75
N THR A 55 -5.25 16.92 6.37
CA THR A 55 -5.27 15.48 6.66
C THR A 55 -5.27 14.63 5.40
N LEU A 56 -6.06 15.01 4.38
CA LEU A 56 -6.08 14.32 3.10
C LEU A 56 -4.74 14.43 2.36
N ALA A 57 -4.14 15.62 2.35
CA ALA A 57 -2.81 15.84 1.79
C ALA A 57 -1.75 14.98 2.52
N PHE A 58 -1.81 14.92 3.85
CA PHE A 58 -0.96 14.04 4.65
C PHE A 58 -1.11 12.57 4.24
N VAL A 59 -2.35 12.05 4.15
CA VAL A 59 -2.61 10.66 3.74
C VAL A 59 -1.99 10.36 2.38
N TYR A 60 -2.15 11.25 1.40
CA TYR A 60 -1.65 11.05 0.04
C TYR A 60 -0.12 11.04 0.00
N LEU A 61 0.50 12.04 0.63
CA LEU A 61 1.95 12.18 0.65
C LEU A 61 2.62 11.10 1.48
N TYR A 62 2.06 10.76 2.65
CA TYR A 62 2.54 9.70 3.52
C TYR A 62 2.47 8.34 2.80
N TRP A 63 1.34 8.02 2.19
CA TRP A 63 1.17 6.78 1.42
C TRP A 63 2.17 6.67 0.27
N LEU A 64 2.35 7.75 -0.50
CA LEU A 64 3.37 7.80 -1.54
C LEU A 64 4.78 7.61 -0.96
N ALA A 65 5.12 8.28 0.14
CA ALA A 65 6.43 8.18 0.77
C ALA A 65 6.76 6.77 1.26
N VAL A 66 5.79 6.06 1.87
CA VAL A 66 5.95 4.68 2.36
C VAL A 66 6.22 3.71 1.22
N TRP A 67 5.56 3.90 0.08
CA TRP A 67 5.60 2.93 -1.04
C TRP A 67 6.50 3.33 -2.20
N ARG A 68 7.03 4.56 -2.24
CA ARG A 68 7.81 5.06 -3.39
C ARG A 68 9.01 4.20 -3.76
N SER A 69 9.65 3.55 -2.78
CA SER A 69 10.84 2.72 -3.00
C SER A 69 10.50 1.29 -3.43
N THR A 70 9.28 0.83 -3.15
CA THR A 70 8.82 -0.52 -3.47
C THR A 70 8.23 -0.56 -4.88
N VAL A 71 7.58 0.54 -5.30
CA VAL A 71 6.97 0.66 -6.61
C VAL A 71 8.02 0.99 -7.67
N ARG A 72 8.08 0.19 -8.74
CA ARG A 72 8.85 0.52 -9.95
C ARG A 72 8.08 1.58 -10.74
N TRP A 73 8.46 2.84 -10.55
CA TRP A 73 7.83 3.98 -11.21
C TRP A 73 8.13 4.00 -12.71
N THR A 74 7.10 3.72 -13.50
CA THR A 74 7.07 3.98 -14.94
C THR A 74 6.25 5.23 -15.21
N ARG A 75 6.46 5.91 -16.35
CA ARG A 75 5.68 7.09 -16.74
C ARG A 75 4.17 6.80 -16.75
N SER A 76 3.78 5.61 -17.21
CA SER A 76 2.38 5.16 -17.21
C SER A 76 1.81 5.02 -15.80
N ARG A 77 2.54 4.40 -14.86
CA ARG A 77 2.13 4.31 -13.44
C ARG A 77 2.02 5.67 -12.79
N ALA A 78 2.96 6.59 -13.05
CA ALA A 78 2.92 7.94 -12.51
C ALA A 78 1.66 8.68 -12.97
N ILE A 79 1.34 8.66 -14.28
CA ILE A 79 0.14 9.30 -14.83
C ILE A 79 -1.13 8.66 -14.24
N ARG A 80 -1.24 7.33 -14.22
CA ARG A 80 -2.42 6.65 -13.66
C ARG A 80 -2.60 6.94 -12.17
N THR A 81 -1.49 7.05 -11.43
CA THR A 81 -1.52 7.43 -10.02
C THR A 81 -2.01 8.87 -9.85
N LEU A 82 -1.55 9.82 -10.67
CA LEU A 82 -2.08 11.20 -10.65
C LEU A 82 -3.57 11.26 -11.02
N LEU A 83 -4.00 10.52 -12.03
CA LEU A 83 -5.41 10.44 -12.42
C LEU A 83 -6.27 9.82 -11.31
N ALA A 84 -5.77 8.80 -10.61
CA ALA A 84 -6.47 8.22 -9.46
C ALA A 84 -6.59 9.21 -8.30
N ALA A 85 -5.56 10.02 -8.04
CA ALA A 85 -5.62 11.07 -7.02
C ALA A 85 -6.70 12.10 -7.37
N ALA A 86 -6.68 12.61 -8.61
CA ALA A 86 -7.67 13.56 -9.08
C ALA A 86 -9.10 12.97 -9.05
N GLY A 87 -9.27 11.73 -9.52
CA GLY A 87 -10.57 11.07 -9.56
C GLY A 87 -11.16 10.81 -8.17
N THR A 88 -10.34 10.40 -7.20
CA THR A 88 -10.81 10.13 -5.83
C THR A 88 -11.10 11.41 -5.05
N CYS A 89 -10.30 12.47 -5.22
CA CYS A 89 -10.65 13.82 -4.74
C CYS A 89 -11.95 14.34 -5.37
N GLY A 90 -12.12 14.17 -6.68
CA GLY A 90 -13.33 14.58 -7.39
C GLY A 90 -14.58 13.84 -6.89
N ALA A 91 -14.48 12.53 -6.66
CA ALA A 91 -15.56 11.73 -6.08
C ALA A 91 -15.93 12.21 -4.65
N GLY A 92 -14.93 12.52 -3.82
CA GLY A 92 -15.16 13.09 -2.50
C GLY A 92 -15.87 14.45 -2.58
N ALA A 93 -15.43 15.34 -3.46
CA ALA A 93 -16.06 16.65 -3.67
C ALA A 93 -17.52 16.53 -4.14
N LEU A 94 -17.81 15.58 -5.04
CA LEU A 94 -19.18 15.31 -5.49
C LEU A 94 -20.09 14.85 -4.34
N VAL A 95 -19.57 14.05 -3.40
CA VAL A 95 -20.33 13.64 -2.20
C VAL A 95 -20.64 14.85 -1.33
N VAL A 96 -19.67 15.75 -1.12
CA VAL A 96 -19.90 16.99 -0.36
C VAL A 96 -21.01 17.81 -1.01
N LEU A 97 -20.94 18.04 -2.31
CA LEU A 97 -21.94 18.82 -3.05
C LEU A 97 -23.33 18.16 -3.04
N ALA A 98 -23.40 16.83 -3.06
CA ALA A 98 -24.67 16.10 -3.10
C ALA A 98 -25.34 15.99 -1.73
N MET A 99 -24.57 16.01 -0.64
CA MET A 99 -25.05 15.75 0.71
C MET A 99 -25.01 16.96 1.64
N SER A 100 -24.38 18.07 1.24
CA SER A 100 -24.35 19.29 2.04
C SER A 100 -25.77 19.84 2.22
N SER A 101 -26.20 19.97 3.46
CA SER A 101 -27.39 20.71 3.85
C SER A 101 -27.00 22.06 4.47
N ASP A 102 -28.00 22.93 4.67
CA ASP A 102 -27.80 24.26 5.25
C ASP A 102 -27.44 24.23 6.75
N ASP A 103 -27.61 23.08 7.43
CA ASP A 103 -27.22 22.91 8.82
C ASP A 103 -25.76 22.41 8.96
N MET A 104 -25.10 22.84 10.04
CA MET A 104 -23.71 22.50 10.32
C MET A 104 -23.47 20.99 10.39
N GLY A 105 -24.43 20.23 10.95
CA GLY A 105 -24.31 18.79 11.12
C GLY A 105 -24.19 18.08 9.77
N GLY A 106 -25.06 18.43 8.83
CA GLY A 106 -25.00 17.87 7.48
C GLY A 106 -23.77 18.33 6.69
N PHE A 107 -23.33 19.59 6.81
CA PHE A 107 -22.08 20.04 6.17
C PHE A 107 -20.84 19.29 6.69
N VAL A 108 -20.69 19.18 8.02
CA VAL A 108 -19.58 18.45 8.65
C VAL A 108 -19.63 16.96 8.32
N GLY A 109 -20.83 16.37 8.32
CA GLY A 109 -21.03 14.99 7.91
C GLY A 109 -20.64 14.74 6.45
N ALA A 110 -21.10 15.59 5.53
CA ALA A 110 -20.82 15.49 4.11
C ALA A 110 -19.32 15.64 3.80
N THR A 111 -18.66 16.64 4.39
CA THR A 111 -17.21 16.86 4.24
C THR A 111 -16.38 15.71 4.80
N THR A 112 -16.75 15.17 5.97
CA THR A 112 -16.08 14.02 6.58
C THR A 112 -16.21 12.77 5.71
N LEU A 113 -17.42 12.48 5.22
CA LEU A 113 -17.68 11.33 4.35
C LEU A 113 -16.96 11.49 3.00
N GLY A 114 -17.00 12.68 2.39
CA GLY A 114 -16.30 12.99 1.16
C GLY A 114 -14.79 12.78 1.28
N ALA A 115 -14.19 13.23 2.39
CA ALA A 115 -12.77 13.00 2.68
C ALA A 115 -12.43 11.52 2.89
N PHE A 116 -13.32 10.77 3.56
CA PHE A 116 -13.16 9.33 3.72
C PHE A 116 -13.19 8.59 2.37
N ILE A 117 -14.11 8.94 1.48
CA ILE A 117 -14.19 8.39 0.12
C ILE A 117 -12.92 8.74 -0.67
N ALA A 118 -12.45 9.98 -0.60
CA ALA A 118 -11.22 10.40 -1.28
C ALA A 118 -9.98 9.68 -0.74
N GLY A 119 -9.85 9.52 0.58
CA GLY A 119 -8.71 8.86 1.22
C GLY A 119 -8.71 7.34 1.02
N LEU A 120 -9.83 6.66 1.27
CA LEU A 120 -9.94 5.21 1.10
C LEU A 120 -9.89 4.82 -0.38
N GLY A 121 -10.60 5.57 -1.24
CA GLY A 121 -10.56 5.37 -2.69
C GLY A 121 -9.14 5.50 -3.23
N TRP A 122 -8.35 6.45 -2.73
CA TRP A 122 -6.94 6.61 -3.08
C TRP A 122 -6.09 5.39 -2.74
N VAL A 123 -6.21 4.89 -1.50
CA VAL A 123 -5.48 3.70 -1.04
C VAL A 123 -5.87 2.48 -1.88
N VAL A 124 -7.17 2.24 -2.08
CA VAL A 124 -7.64 1.10 -2.89
C VAL A 124 -7.16 1.22 -4.33
N ALA A 125 -7.34 2.37 -4.98
CA ALA A 125 -6.93 2.58 -6.36
C ALA A 125 -5.43 2.36 -6.55
N THR A 126 -4.60 2.91 -5.66
CA THR A 126 -3.14 2.75 -5.73
C THR A 126 -2.70 1.31 -5.47
N THR A 127 -3.33 0.57 -4.54
CA THR A 127 -3.01 -0.86 -4.35
C THR A 127 -3.26 -1.71 -5.60
N VAL A 128 -4.26 -1.35 -6.42
CA VAL A 128 -4.54 -2.03 -7.69
C VAL A 128 -3.58 -1.55 -8.78
N LEU A 129 -3.37 -0.23 -8.92
CA LEU A 129 -2.52 0.36 -9.95
C LEU A 129 -1.03 0.02 -9.80
N TRP A 130 -0.58 -0.19 -8.56
CA TRP A 130 0.81 -0.51 -8.25
C TRP A 130 1.11 -2.00 -8.26
N ARG A 131 0.11 -2.86 -8.53
CA ARG A 131 0.36 -4.30 -8.71
C ARG A 131 1.40 -4.51 -9.80
N GLU A 132 2.33 -5.40 -9.52
CA GLU A 132 3.31 -5.86 -10.50
C GLU A 132 2.57 -6.51 -11.68
N THR A 133 2.91 -6.10 -12.90
CA THR A 133 2.30 -6.71 -14.08
C THR A 133 2.91 -8.10 -14.31
N THR A 134 2.18 -8.98 -15.00
CA THR A 134 2.69 -10.32 -15.37
C THR A 134 3.99 -10.22 -16.16
N VAL A 135 4.12 -9.22 -17.03
CA VAL A 135 5.33 -8.93 -17.81
C VAL A 135 6.50 -8.52 -16.91
N GLU A 136 6.28 -7.63 -15.95
CA GLU A 136 7.31 -7.21 -14.99
C GLU A 136 7.76 -8.36 -14.10
N LYS A 137 6.81 -9.17 -13.60
CA LYS A 137 7.09 -10.38 -12.82
C LYS A 137 7.92 -11.36 -13.64
N ALA A 138 7.56 -11.61 -14.89
CA ALA A 138 8.31 -12.47 -15.80
C ALA A 138 9.73 -11.93 -16.06
N GLN A 139 9.89 -10.62 -16.26
CA GLN A 139 11.20 -10.00 -16.45
C GLN A 139 12.07 -10.09 -15.18
N ARG A 140 11.48 -9.91 -13.99
CA ARG A 140 12.17 -10.12 -12.70
C ARG A 140 12.64 -11.56 -12.56
N LEU A 141 11.80 -12.53 -12.91
CA LEU A 141 12.18 -13.95 -12.90
C LEU A 141 13.30 -14.24 -13.91
N ARG A 142 13.21 -13.71 -15.14
CA ARG A 142 14.27 -13.88 -16.16
C ARG A 142 15.61 -13.27 -15.73
N THR A 143 15.58 -12.11 -15.07
CA THR A 143 16.80 -11.48 -14.55
C THR A 143 17.37 -12.23 -13.35
N ALA A 144 16.52 -12.73 -12.45
CA ALA A 144 16.94 -13.61 -11.35
C ALA A 144 17.52 -14.95 -11.86
N VAL A 145 17.02 -15.42 -13.01
CA VAL A 145 17.45 -16.67 -13.66
C VAL A 145 18.73 -16.47 -14.49
N GLY A 146 19.12 -15.24 -14.83
CA GLY A 146 20.36 -14.98 -15.57
C GLY A 146 20.17 -14.96 -17.09
N GLY A 147 19.27 -14.11 -17.59
CA GLY A 147 19.39 -13.46 -18.91
C GLY A 147 19.43 -14.33 -20.18
N GLY A 148 19.27 -15.66 -20.08
CA GLY A 148 19.36 -16.58 -21.20
C GLY A 148 19.88 -17.99 -20.85
N GLY A 149 20.44 -18.19 -19.65
CA GLY A 149 20.73 -19.51 -19.08
C GLY A 149 19.69 -19.85 -18.01
N GLY A 150 19.31 -21.13 -17.88
CA GLY A 150 18.34 -21.58 -16.87
C GLY A 150 18.71 -21.20 -15.44
N TYR A 151 17.76 -21.35 -14.51
CA TYR A 151 17.93 -20.99 -13.09
C TYR A 151 19.21 -21.61 -12.52
N VAL A 152 20.16 -20.78 -12.08
CA VAL A 152 21.49 -21.21 -11.62
C VAL A 152 21.52 -21.55 -10.12
N GLY A 153 20.41 -21.36 -9.41
CA GLY A 153 20.30 -21.75 -8.00
C GLY A 153 20.07 -23.26 -7.81
N PRO A 154 20.26 -23.77 -6.58
CA PRO A 154 19.77 -25.10 -6.22
C PRO A 154 18.23 -25.09 -6.30
N LEU A 155 17.66 -26.12 -6.93
CA LEU A 155 16.23 -26.24 -7.17
C LEU A 155 15.69 -27.27 -6.19
N LEU A 156 15.47 -26.85 -4.95
CA LEU A 156 15.19 -27.73 -3.82
C LEU A 156 13.68 -27.97 -3.68
N CYS A 157 13.30 -29.15 -3.22
CA CYS A 157 11.92 -29.44 -2.83
C CYS A 157 11.54 -28.57 -1.61
N PRO A 158 10.43 -27.82 -1.64
CA PRO A 158 10.01 -26.99 -0.51
C PRO A 158 9.66 -27.78 0.76
N MET A 159 9.33 -29.06 0.62
CA MET A 159 8.88 -29.90 1.74
C MET A 159 10.04 -30.62 2.45
N CYS A 160 10.99 -31.19 1.69
CA CYS A 160 12.08 -32.00 2.25
C CYS A 160 13.48 -31.48 1.95
N GLY A 161 13.64 -30.45 1.10
CA GLY A 161 14.94 -29.89 0.74
C GLY A 161 15.74 -30.70 -0.29
N TYR A 162 15.18 -31.77 -0.86
CA TYR A 162 15.85 -32.59 -1.89
C TYR A 162 16.15 -31.80 -3.16
N ASP A 163 17.32 -32.01 -3.78
CA ASP A 163 17.69 -31.35 -5.04
C ASP A 163 16.94 -31.94 -6.23
N MET A 164 16.03 -31.16 -6.79
CA MET A 164 15.15 -31.55 -7.89
C MET A 164 15.81 -31.38 -9.27
N ARG A 165 17.07 -30.92 -9.35
CA ARG A 165 17.77 -30.74 -10.63
C ARG A 165 18.00 -32.08 -11.33
N GLY A 166 17.76 -32.11 -12.64
CA GLY A 166 17.98 -33.29 -13.48
C GLY A 166 16.84 -34.31 -13.49
N LEU A 167 15.77 -34.09 -12.71
CA LEU A 167 14.58 -34.94 -12.75
C LEU A 167 13.72 -34.63 -13.98
N LEU A 168 13.21 -35.68 -14.63
CA LEU A 168 12.31 -35.58 -15.79
C LEU A 168 10.87 -35.24 -15.40
N GLN A 169 10.49 -35.54 -14.15
CA GLN A 169 9.14 -35.33 -13.63
C GLN A 169 9.18 -34.26 -12.54
N ALA A 170 8.14 -33.43 -12.48
CA ALA A 170 7.99 -32.41 -11.44
C ALA A 170 7.43 -33.02 -10.12
N ARG A 171 7.94 -34.20 -9.74
CA ARG A 171 7.56 -34.94 -8.52
C ARG A 171 8.80 -35.24 -7.70
N CYS A 172 8.76 -34.98 -6.41
CA CYS A 172 9.88 -35.25 -5.52
C CYS A 172 9.97 -36.76 -5.24
N PRO A 173 11.12 -37.41 -5.47
CA PRO A 173 11.29 -38.84 -5.20
C PRO A 173 11.26 -39.16 -3.70
N GLU A 174 11.69 -38.22 -2.84
CA GLU A 174 11.77 -38.45 -1.40
C GLU A 174 10.42 -38.32 -0.70
N CYS A 175 9.64 -37.28 -1.02
CA CYS A 175 8.38 -37.00 -0.32
C CYS A 175 7.11 -37.23 -1.16
N GLY A 176 7.26 -37.52 -2.46
CA GLY A 176 6.14 -37.76 -3.38
C GLY A 176 5.34 -36.51 -3.79
N ALA A 177 5.68 -35.32 -3.25
CA ALA A 177 4.98 -34.08 -3.58
C ALA A 177 5.15 -33.72 -5.06
N GLU A 178 4.05 -33.31 -5.69
CA GLU A 178 3.99 -32.87 -7.08
C GLU A 178 3.90 -31.34 -7.13
N TYR A 179 4.65 -30.75 -8.05
CA TYR A 179 4.69 -29.31 -8.25
C TYR A 179 4.55 -28.97 -9.73
N THR A 180 3.98 -27.81 -10.02
CA THR A 180 4.23 -27.20 -11.33
C THR A 180 5.63 -26.59 -11.32
N LEU A 181 6.28 -26.51 -12.49
CA LEU A 181 7.61 -25.90 -12.62
C LEU A 181 7.62 -24.46 -12.08
N ASP A 182 6.55 -23.70 -12.34
CA ASP A 182 6.37 -22.35 -11.82
C ASP A 182 6.25 -22.29 -10.30
N ALA A 183 5.51 -23.23 -9.68
CA ALA A 183 5.39 -23.29 -8.22
C ALA A 183 6.73 -23.62 -7.56
N LEU A 184 7.49 -24.55 -8.15
CA LEU A 184 8.80 -24.98 -7.66
C LEU A 184 9.84 -23.85 -7.77
N LEU A 185 9.89 -23.15 -8.91
CA LEU A 185 10.72 -21.96 -9.11
C LEU A 185 10.34 -20.83 -8.16
N THR A 186 9.05 -20.56 -8.01
CA THR A 186 8.57 -19.51 -7.10
C THR A 186 8.98 -19.81 -5.66
N ALA A 187 8.80 -21.05 -5.19
CA ALA A 187 9.20 -21.46 -3.85
C ALA A 187 10.71 -21.36 -3.61
N ASN A 188 11.54 -21.66 -4.61
CA ASN A 188 13.00 -21.55 -4.49
C ASN A 188 13.51 -20.11 -4.57
N VAL A 189 12.83 -19.24 -5.33
CA VAL A 189 13.16 -17.80 -5.39
C VAL A 189 12.69 -17.07 -4.14
N GLU A 190 11.51 -17.41 -3.61
CA GLU A 190 10.91 -16.76 -2.44
C GLU A 190 11.41 -17.36 -1.11
N GLY A 191 11.87 -18.62 -1.10
CA GLY A 191 12.12 -19.42 0.10
C GLY A 191 13.56 -19.47 0.64
N ILE A 192 14.47 -18.58 0.24
CA ILE A 192 15.85 -18.60 0.77
C ILE A 192 15.97 -17.82 2.08
N GLU A 193 15.35 -18.34 3.14
CA GLU A 193 16.16 -18.64 4.33
C GLU A 193 16.02 -20.15 4.53
N PRO A 194 17.06 -20.96 4.25
CA PRO A 194 17.02 -22.33 4.71
C PRO A 194 16.78 -22.23 6.20
N ARG A 195 15.71 -22.87 6.70
CA ARG A 195 15.71 -23.33 8.09
C ARG A 195 16.97 -24.17 8.19
N ARG A 196 18.05 -23.56 8.66
CA ARG A 196 19.12 -24.25 9.36
C ARG A 196 18.41 -24.87 10.56
N GLY A 197 17.74 -25.99 10.33
CA GLY A 197 17.54 -26.98 11.36
C GLY A 197 18.94 -27.27 11.85
N THR A 198 19.29 -26.66 12.98
CA THR A 198 19.87 -27.35 14.12
C THR A 198 20.33 -28.76 13.78
N ALA A 199 21.45 -28.85 13.07
CA ALA A 199 22.19 -30.09 12.99
C ALA A 199 22.84 -30.27 14.35
N ALA A 200 22.39 -31.30 15.07
CA ALA A 200 23.10 -32.06 16.08
C ALA A 200 23.85 -31.25 17.17
N ALA A 201 23.22 -31.15 18.34
CA ALA A 201 23.93 -31.43 19.58
C ALA A 201 23.46 -32.83 20.03
N GLU A 202 24.20 -33.85 19.57
CA GLU A 202 24.31 -35.12 20.30
C GLU A 202 25.31 -34.94 21.44
#